data_AF-A0A8J8CBR1-F1
#
_entry.id   AF-A0A8J8CBR1-F1
#
_cell.length_a   1.000
_cell.length_b   1.000
_cell.length_c   1.000
_cell.angle_alpha   90.00
_cell.angle_beta   90.00
_cell.angle_gamma   90.00
#
_symmetry.space_group_name_H-M   'P 1'
#
loop_
_entity.id
_entity.type
_entity.pdbx_description
1 polymer ?
#
loop_
_entity_poly.entity_id
_entity_poly.type
_entity_poly.pdbx_seq_one_letter_code
_entity_poly.pdbx_strand_id
1 'polypeptide(L)'
;MSEVSHRPTPLASGLALLLCGVSTAILAPTLDQRVAIVAALAGVGLVVAGGREFEAPVPQGWLWTALGAALVLGAILRGETLADPRQSIELVPGLVGMALVGLGVRPLGQRFARRFVSAGLAVMIVGVALVGVFEAAGPLRLLGGTAAAIAAWDVAEHGISLGEQLRTDARTRSVELLHTGTTSAYGAVTVVVALVVYEHGATGLPLSALVLLLAAAVTLLALLYR
;
A
#
# COMPACT_ATOMS: atom_id res chain seq x y z
N MET A 1 -20.80 -12.47 -27.35
CA MET A 1 -20.40 -12.85 -25.96
C MET A 1 -19.59 -11.69 -25.41
N SER A 2 -20.13 -10.93 -24.47
CA SER A 2 -19.40 -9.79 -23.89
C SER A 2 -18.21 -10.30 -23.08
N GLU A 3 -17.01 -9.83 -23.41
CA GLU A 3 -15.80 -10.09 -22.63
C GLU A 3 -16.07 -9.77 -21.15
N VAL A 4 -15.85 -10.75 -20.29
CA VAL A 4 -15.94 -10.55 -18.85
C VAL A 4 -14.75 -9.68 -18.45
N SER A 5 -15.04 -8.43 -18.07
CA SER A 5 -14.02 -7.48 -17.63
C SER A 5 -13.52 -7.89 -16.23
N HIS A 6 -12.36 -8.52 -16.17
CA HIS A 6 -11.73 -9.00 -14.93
C HIS A 6 -10.90 -7.89 -14.26
N ARG A 7 -11.54 -6.77 -13.90
CA ARG A 7 -10.87 -5.61 -13.32
C ARG A 7 -11.20 -5.45 -11.84
N PRO A 8 -10.25 -5.00 -10.98
CA PRO A 8 -10.52 -4.77 -9.57
C PRO A 8 -11.63 -3.73 -9.37
N THR A 9 -12.47 -3.89 -8.35
CA THR A 9 -13.58 -2.96 -8.10
C THR A 9 -13.07 -1.55 -7.74
N PRO A 10 -13.77 -0.47 -8.16
CA PRO A 10 -13.27 0.89 -7.99
C PRO A 10 -13.21 1.33 -6.51
N LEU A 11 -14.07 0.78 -5.66
CA LEU A 11 -14.11 1.11 -4.24
C LEU A 11 -12.91 0.47 -3.51
N ALA A 12 -12.68 -0.83 -3.66
CA ALA A 12 -11.47 -1.48 -3.16
C ALA A 12 -10.18 -0.82 -3.67
N SER A 13 -10.16 -0.42 -4.95
CA SER A 13 -9.05 0.33 -5.55
C SER A 13 -8.77 1.64 -4.80
N GLY A 14 -9.81 2.43 -4.54
CA GLY A 14 -9.70 3.69 -3.81
C GLY A 14 -9.28 3.48 -2.36
N LEU A 15 -9.87 2.50 -1.67
CA LEU A 15 -9.52 2.20 -0.28
C LEU A 15 -8.07 1.73 -0.13
N ALA A 16 -7.58 0.87 -1.03
CA ALA A 16 -6.20 0.44 -1.03
C ALA A 16 -5.23 1.62 -1.20
N LEU A 17 -5.49 2.51 -2.16
CA LEU A 17 -4.67 3.71 -2.37
C LEU A 17 -4.70 4.65 -1.17
N LEU A 18 -5.88 4.86 -0.57
CA LEU A 18 -6.00 5.66 0.65
C LEU A 18 -5.18 5.06 1.80
N LEU A 19 -5.21 3.73 1.99
CA LEU A 19 -4.40 3.06 3.01
C LEU A 19 -2.90 3.14 2.71
N CYS A 20 -2.47 3.08 1.45
CA CYS A 20 -1.08 3.38 1.06
C CYS A 20 -0.67 4.81 1.46
N GLY A 21 -1.55 5.79 1.18
CA GLY A 21 -1.36 7.18 1.56
C GLY A 21 -1.28 7.37 3.07
N VAL A 22 -2.16 6.72 3.84
CA VAL A 22 -2.15 6.72 5.31
C VAL A 22 -0.85 6.13 5.86
N SER A 23 -0.42 4.97 5.36
CA SER A 23 0.85 4.35 5.77
C SER A 23 2.03 5.30 5.55
N THR A 24 2.12 5.92 4.37
CA THR A 24 3.18 6.87 4.06
C THR A 24 3.11 8.13 4.93
N ALA A 25 1.90 8.66 5.17
CA ALA A 25 1.69 9.85 5.98
C ALA A 25 1.99 9.64 7.48
N ILE A 26 1.88 8.41 7.98
CA ILE A 26 2.27 8.07 9.36
C ILE A 26 3.79 8.18 9.53
N LEU A 27 4.56 7.81 8.51
CA LEU A 27 6.03 7.86 8.53
C LEU A 27 6.58 9.26 8.21
N ALA A 28 5.88 10.02 7.36
CA ALA A 28 6.34 11.28 6.79
C ALA A 28 5.46 12.46 7.27
N PRO A 29 5.72 13.03 8.46
CA PRO A 29 4.79 13.94 9.13
C PRO A 29 4.79 15.39 8.59
N THR A 30 5.83 15.80 7.88
CA THR A 30 6.05 17.21 7.50
C THR A 30 5.05 17.69 6.44
N LEU A 31 4.80 19.01 6.39
CA LEU A 31 3.85 19.59 5.43
C LEU A 31 4.31 19.37 3.98
N ASP A 32 5.60 19.52 3.71
CA ASP A 32 6.20 19.27 2.39
C ASP A 32 6.00 17.80 1.94
N GLN A 33 6.22 16.84 2.84
CA GLN A 33 5.95 15.43 2.57
C GLN A 33 4.45 15.18 2.32
N ARG A 34 3.55 15.81 3.09
CA ARG A 34 2.10 15.69 2.89
C ARG A 34 1.65 16.17 1.52
N VAL A 35 2.22 17.27 1.02
CA VAL A 35 1.93 17.76 -0.34
C VAL A 35 2.33 16.72 -1.38
N ALA A 36 3.52 16.10 -1.24
CA ALA A 36 3.96 15.04 -2.14
C ALA A 36 3.05 13.80 -2.09
N ILE A 37 2.61 13.40 -0.89
CA ILE A 37 1.67 12.26 -0.72
C ILE A 37 0.33 12.55 -1.41
N VAL A 38 -0.25 13.73 -1.19
CA VAL A 38 -1.52 14.12 -1.82
C VAL A 38 -1.38 14.20 -3.34
N ALA A 39 -0.28 14.78 -3.83
CA ALA A 39 0.01 14.83 -5.27
C ALA A 39 0.15 13.43 -5.87
N ALA A 40 0.82 12.50 -5.18
CA ALA A 40 0.96 11.13 -5.63
C ALA A 40 -0.37 10.35 -5.56
N LEU A 41 -1.18 10.54 -4.52
CA LEU A 41 -2.54 9.96 -4.45
C LEU A 41 -3.41 10.44 -5.61
N ALA A 42 -3.40 11.74 -5.89
CA ALA A 42 -4.12 12.32 -7.03
C ALA A 42 -3.59 11.77 -8.36
N GLY A 43 -2.26 11.69 -8.52
CA GLY A 43 -1.61 11.16 -9.72
C GLY A 43 -1.96 9.69 -9.95
N VAL A 44 -1.82 8.83 -8.93
CA VAL A 44 -2.19 7.41 -9.02
C VAL A 44 -3.70 7.25 -9.25
N GLY A 45 -4.53 8.06 -8.59
CA GLY A 45 -5.98 8.08 -8.82
C GLY A 45 -6.33 8.40 -10.27
N LEU A 46 -5.69 9.40 -10.88
CA LEU A 46 -5.85 9.73 -12.30
C LEU A 46 -5.37 8.61 -13.23
N VAL A 47 -4.24 7.99 -12.91
CA VAL A 47 -3.72 6.83 -13.64
C VAL A 47 -4.73 5.68 -13.62
N VAL A 48 -5.29 5.37 -12.46
CA VAL A 48 -6.28 4.30 -12.28
C VAL A 48 -7.60 4.65 -12.99
N ALA A 49 -8.13 5.86 -12.79
CA ALA A 49 -9.39 6.32 -13.38
C ALA A 49 -9.33 6.39 -14.92
N GLY A 50 -8.25 6.96 -15.48
CA GLY A 50 -8.05 7.06 -16.92
C GLY A 50 -7.93 5.71 -17.64
N GLY A 51 -7.65 4.62 -16.91
CA GLY A 51 -7.71 3.26 -17.44
C GLY A 51 -9.12 2.66 -17.51
N ARG A 52 -10.10 3.24 -16.80
CA ARG A 52 -11.48 2.71 -16.68
C ARG A 52 -12.42 3.25 -17.75
N GLU A 53 -12.21 4.48 -18.21
CA GLU A 53 -13.00 5.10 -19.29
C GLU A 53 -12.51 4.65 -20.67
N PHE A 54 -12.87 3.42 -21.08
CA PHE A 54 -12.68 2.92 -22.45
C PHE A 54 -13.98 2.98 -23.28
N GLU A 55 -14.73 4.09 -23.15
CA GLU A 55 -15.83 4.44 -24.06
C GLU A 55 -15.67 5.85 -24.70
N ALA A 56 -14.68 6.65 -24.27
CA ALA A 56 -14.36 7.93 -24.89
C ALA A 56 -13.42 7.74 -26.10
N PRO A 57 -13.47 8.60 -27.13
CA PRO A 57 -12.54 8.55 -28.24
C PRO A 57 -11.09 8.58 -27.74
N VAL A 58 -10.27 7.72 -28.35
CA VAL A 58 -8.94 7.24 -27.97
C VAL A 58 -7.91 8.29 -27.47
N PRO A 59 -7.93 9.60 -27.82
CA PRO A 59 -6.92 10.54 -27.30
C PRO A 59 -7.11 11.01 -25.84
N GLN A 60 -8.30 10.95 -25.24
CA GLN A 60 -8.54 11.62 -23.94
C GLN A 60 -8.06 10.82 -22.73
N GLY A 61 -8.21 9.48 -22.73
CA GLY A 61 -7.75 8.62 -21.64
C GLY A 61 -6.23 8.61 -21.47
N TRP A 62 -5.48 8.71 -22.57
CA TRP A 62 -4.01 8.77 -22.54
C TRP A 62 -3.51 10.04 -21.84
N LEU A 63 -4.15 11.19 -22.08
CA LEU A 63 -3.79 12.46 -21.46
C LEU A 63 -3.93 12.41 -19.93
N TRP A 64 -5.03 11.85 -19.41
CA TRP A 64 -5.22 11.70 -17.96
C TRP A 64 -4.20 10.77 -17.33
N THR A 65 -3.85 9.69 -18.03
CA THR A 65 -2.85 8.74 -17.53
C THR A 65 -1.43 9.31 -17.58
N ALA A 66 -1.10 10.09 -18.61
CA ALA A 66 0.17 10.79 -18.72
C ALA A 66 0.29 11.89 -17.66
N LEU A 67 -0.77 12.66 -17.44
CA LEU A 67 -0.84 13.67 -16.38
C LEU A 67 -0.67 13.04 -15.00
N GLY A 68 -1.39 11.94 -14.73
CA GLY A 68 -1.27 11.20 -13.48
C GLY A 68 0.14 10.62 -13.27
N ALA A 69 0.75 10.06 -14.32
CA ALA A 69 2.13 9.58 -14.26
C ALA A 69 3.13 10.71 -14.00
N ALA A 70 2.95 11.86 -14.66
CA ALA A 70 3.78 13.04 -14.42
C ALA A 70 3.66 13.56 -12.98
N LEU A 71 2.45 13.54 -12.40
CA LEU A 71 2.24 13.89 -10.98
C LEU A 71 2.94 12.92 -10.04
N VAL A 72 2.87 11.61 -10.29
CA VAL A 72 3.56 10.60 -9.49
C VAL A 72 5.08 10.78 -9.56
N LEU A 73 5.62 10.91 -10.77
CA LEU A 73 7.04 11.15 -10.98
C LEU A 73 7.49 12.47 -10.33
N GLY A 74 6.69 13.53 -10.46
CA GLY A 74 6.93 14.81 -9.80
C GLY A 74 6.95 14.70 -8.29
N ALA A 75 6.04 13.92 -7.69
CA ALA A 75 6.03 13.68 -6.25
C ALA A 75 7.26 12.90 -5.77
N ILE A 76 7.71 11.89 -6.53
CA ILE A 76 8.92 11.12 -6.23
C ILE A 76 10.16 12.02 -6.33
N LEU A 77 10.31 12.77 -7.43
CA LEU A 77 11.40 13.73 -7.63
C LEU A 77 11.42 14.81 -6.54
N ARG A 78 10.25 15.25 -6.08
CA ARG A 78 10.15 16.19 -4.96
C ARG A 78 10.68 15.59 -3.66
N GLY A 79 10.47 14.29 -3.43
CA GLY A 79 11.01 13.56 -2.28
C GLY A 79 12.54 13.44 -2.29
N GLU A 80 13.14 13.26 -3.46
CA GLU A 80 14.60 13.21 -3.65
C GLU A 80 15.28 14.57 -3.46
N THR A 81 14.54 15.66 -3.67
CA THR A 81 15.05 17.04 -3.56
C THR A 81 14.81 17.67 -2.19
N LEU A 82 14.38 16.89 -1.20
CA LEU A 82 14.26 17.34 0.18
C LEU A 82 15.65 17.62 0.76
N ALA A 83 15.76 18.70 1.54
CA ALA A 83 17.05 19.16 2.07
C ALA A 83 17.64 18.19 3.12
N ASP A 84 16.80 17.39 3.76
CA ASP A 84 17.20 16.39 4.76
C ASP A 84 17.05 14.97 4.19
N PRO A 85 18.14 14.20 4.05
CA PRO A 85 18.11 12.82 3.56
C PRO A 85 17.18 11.89 4.33
N ARG A 86 16.93 12.16 5.63
CA ARG A 86 15.99 11.36 6.43
C ARG A 86 14.57 11.46 5.90
N GLN A 87 14.17 12.65 5.46
CA GLN A 87 12.83 12.88 4.93
C GLN A 87 12.59 12.15 3.61
N SER A 88 13.65 11.93 2.82
CA SER A 88 13.59 11.13 1.60
C SER A 88 13.37 9.64 1.91
N ILE A 89 14.06 9.11 2.92
CA ILE A 89 13.92 7.70 3.36
C ILE A 89 12.50 7.43 3.89
N GLU A 90 11.90 8.40 4.59
CA GLU A 90 10.51 8.31 5.08
C GLU A 90 9.47 8.31 3.96
N LEU A 91 9.73 9.05 2.88
CA LEU A 91 8.72 9.38 1.87
C LEU A 91 8.82 8.49 0.62
N VAL A 92 10.01 8.38 0.03
CA VAL A 92 10.21 7.80 -1.31
C VAL A 92 9.72 6.34 -1.40
N PRO A 93 10.06 5.44 -0.45
CA PRO A 93 9.56 4.07 -0.48
C PRO A 93 8.03 4.00 -0.43
N GLY A 94 7.39 4.87 0.36
CA GLY A 94 5.92 4.94 0.44
C GLY A 94 5.29 5.38 -0.88
N LEU A 95 5.87 6.41 -1.54
CA LEU A 95 5.40 6.88 -2.84
C LEU A 95 5.58 5.83 -3.94
N VAL A 96 6.75 5.17 -3.98
CA VAL A 96 7.03 4.09 -4.94
C VAL A 96 6.11 2.90 -4.71
N GLY A 97 5.92 2.50 -3.45
CA GLY A 97 4.99 1.44 -3.08
C GLY A 97 3.56 1.73 -3.50
N MET A 98 3.07 2.95 -3.26
CA MET A 98 1.76 3.41 -3.71
C MET A 98 1.61 3.41 -5.23
N ALA A 99 2.65 3.83 -5.97
CA ALA A 99 2.65 3.76 -7.43
C ALA A 99 2.55 2.31 -7.92
N LEU A 100 3.31 1.38 -7.32
CA LEU A 100 3.26 -0.05 -7.65
C LEU A 100 1.88 -0.66 -7.34
N VAL A 101 1.28 -0.36 -6.19
CA VAL A 101 -0.10 -0.79 -5.88
C VAL A 101 -1.08 -0.22 -6.90
N GLY A 102 -0.96 1.05 -7.27
CA GLY A 102 -1.74 1.68 -8.32
C GLY A 102 -1.64 0.96 -9.68
N LEU A 103 -0.43 0.55 -10.07
CA LEU A 103 -0.18 -0.24 -11.27
C LEU A 103 -0.73 -1.67 -11.19
N GLY A 104 -0.82 -2.24 -9.98
CA GLY A 104 -1.43 -3.55 -9.76
C GLY A 104 -2.96 -3.49 -9.87
N VAL A 105 -3.55 -2.43 -9.34
CA VAL A 105 -4.99 -2.19 -9.31
C VAL A 105 -5.53 -1.68 -10.66
N ARG A 106 -4.69 -1.00 -11.45
CA ARG A 106 -4.94 -0.76 -12.87
C ARG A 106 -4.32 -1.92 -13.66
N PRO A 107 -5.05 -2.98 -14.02
CA PRO A 107 -4.44 -4.16 -14.62
C PRO A 107 -3.79 -3.81 -15.97
N LEU A 108 -2.47 -3.59 -15.96
CA LEU A 108 -1.62 -3.63 -17.16
C LEU A 108 -1.62 -5.04 -17.78
N GLY A 109 -1.91 -6.03 -16.94
CA GLY A 109 -2.23 -7.40 -17.31
C GLY A 109 -2.62 -8.21 -16.08
N GLN A 110 -3.60 -9.10 -16.22
CA GLN A 110 -4.10 -9.97 -15.14
C GLN A 110 -3.00 -10.72 -14.40
N ARG A 111 -1.99 -11.22 -15.14
CA ARG A 111 -0.87 -12.00 -14.60
C ARG A 111 0.07 -11.19 -13.70
N PHE A 112 0.10 -9.87 -13.85
CA PHE A 112 1.04 -9.01 -13.14
C PHE A 112 0.37 -8.17 -12.04
N ALA A 113 -0.96 -8.08 -11.99
CA ALA A 113 -1.69 -7.30 -11.01
C ALA A 113 -1.27 -7.63 -9.56
N ARG A 114 -1.36 -8.91 -9.17
CA ARG A 114 -0.94 -9.38 -7.84
C ARG A 114 0.54 -9.17 -7.58
N ARG A 115 1.39 -9.33 -8.61
CA ARG A 115 2.85 -9.11 -8.47
C ARG A 115 3.17 -7.65 -8.17
N PHE A 116 2.50 -6.70 -8.83
CA PHE A 116 2.69 -5.27 -8.58
C PHE A 116 2.17 -4.87 -7.20
N VAL A 117 1.01 -5.37 -6.78
CA VAL A 117 0.46 -5.12 -5.43
C VAL A 117 1.42 -5.65 -4.35
N SER A 118 1.92 -6.89 -4.48
CA SER A 118 2.87 -7.47 -3.53
C SER A 118 4.25 -6.81 -3.58
N ALA A 119 4.73 -6.38 -4.75
CA ALA A 119 5.94 -5.58 -4.86
C ALA A 119 5.79 -4.22 -4.18
N GLY A 120 4.62 -3.58 -4.32
CA GLY A 120 4.29 -2.34 -3.63
C GLY A 120 4.35 -2.49 -2.11
N LEU A 121 3.71 -3.53 -1.57
CA LEU A 121 3.83 -3.87 -0.15
C LEU A 121 5.30 -4.06 0.26
N ALA A 122 6.06 -4.86 -0.49
CA ALA A 122 7.46 -5.14 -0.17
C ALA A 122 8.29 -3.85 -0.07
N VAL A 123 8.13 -2.93 -1.03
CA VAL A 123 8.82 -1.63 -1.01
C VAL A 123 8.39 -0.78 0.20
N MET A 124 7.10 -0.76 0.55
CA MET A 124 6.63 -0.03 1.73
C MET A 124 7.19 -0.59 3.04
N ILE A 125 7.24 -1.93 3.17
CA ILE A 125 7.81 -2.60 4.35
C ILE A 125 9.31 -2.34 4.46
N VAL A 126 10.05 -2.38 3.34
CA VAL A 126 11.46 -1.97 3.29
C VAL A 126 11.61 -0.52 3.73
N GLY A 127 10.71 0.37 3.28
CA GLY A 127 10.67 1.76 3.74
C GLY A 127 10.52 1.90 5.25
N VAL A 128 9.54 1.21 5.85
CA VAL A 128 9.35 1.20 7.31
C VAL A 128 10.59 0.69 8.02
N ALA A 129 11.20 -0.39 7.51
CA ALA A 129 12.41 -0.95 8.09
C ALA A 129 13.58 0.05 8.04
N LEU A 130 13.77 0.75 6.92
CA LEU A 130 14.79 1.80 6.80
C LEU A 130 14.54 2.94 7.79
N VAL A 131 13.30 3.44 7.90
CA VAL A 131 12.93 4.47 8.89
C VAL A 131 13.24 4.00 10.32
N GLY A 132 12.98 2.74 10.63
CA GLY A 132 13.33 2.13 11.93
C GLY A 132 14.83 2.03 12.17
N VAL A 133 15.61 1.58 11.18
CA VAL A 133 17.08 1.45 11.25
C VAL A 133 17.75 2.80 11.49
N PHE A 134 17.23 3.87 10.90
CA PHE A 134 17.75 5.23 11.09
C PHE A 134 17.14 5.97 12.29
N GLU A 135 16.35 5.28 13.11
CA GLU A 135 15.64 5.84 14.28
C GLU A 135 14.85 7.11 13.96
N ALA A 136 14.32 7.20 12.73
CA ALA A 136 13.63 8.37 12.22
C ALA A 136 12.18 8.46 12.73
N ALA A 137 11.61 7.36 13.23
CA ALA A 137 10.27 7.32 13.80
C ALA A 137 10.17 6.42 15.04
N GLY A 138 9.27 6.78 15.96
CA GLY A 138 8.99 5.98 17.15
C GLY A 138 8.15 4.71 16.86
N PRO A 139 8.07 3.77 17.83
CA PRO A 139 7.45 2.46 17.65
C PRO A 139 6.01 2.51 17.13
N LEU A 140 5.18 3.42 17.66
CA LEU A 140 3.79 3.59 17.23
C LEU A 140 3.67 3.92 15.73
N ARG A 141 4.56 4.77 15.21
CA ARG A 141 4.55 5.15 13.78
C ARG A 141 5.01 4.00 12.90
N LEU A 142 6.05 3.27 13.30
CA LEU A 142 6.54 2.11 12.56
C LEU A 142 5.45 1.04 12.47
N LEU A 143 4.85 0.67 13.61
CA LEU A 143 3.78 -0.32 13.69
C LEU A 143 2.52 0.13 12.93
N GLY A 144 2.11 1.38 13.10
CA GLY A 144 0.96 1.95 12.39
C GLY A 144 1.17 2.01 10.87
N GLY A 145 2.38 2.41 10.43
CA GLY A 145 2.76 2.46 9.03
C GLY A 145 2.76 1.06 8.40
N THR A 146 3.32 0.06 9.09
CA THR A 146 3.27 -1.35 8.67
C THR A 146 1.84 -1.88 8.59
N ALA A 147 1.03 -1.67 9.62
CA ALA A 147 -0.35 -2.16 9.64
C ALA A 147 -1.18 -1.56 8.50
N ALA A 148 -1.04 -0.26 8.24
CA ALA A 148 -1.71 0.39 7.12
C ALA A 148 -1.23 -0.11 5.75
N ALA A 149 0.08 -0.40 5.59
CA ALA A 149 0.61 -0.98 4.36
C ALA A 149 0.06 -2.39 4.09
N ILE A 150 0.02 -3.25 5.13
CA ILE A 150 -0.56 -4.60 5.04
C ILE A 150 -2.05 -4.52 4.72
N ALA A 151 -2.79 -3.63 5.37
CA ALA A 151 -4.21 -3.42 5.09
C ALA A 151 -4.43 -2.95 3.64
N ALA A 152 -3.58 -2.07 3.12
CA ALA A 152 -3.65 -1.64 1.73
C ALA A 152 -3.46 -2.80 0.75
N TRP A 153 -2.49 -3.68 1.03
CA TRP A 153 -2.23 -4.88 0.23
C TRP A 153 -3.39 -5.86 0.25
N ASP A 154 -3.92 -6.18 1.44
CA ASP A 154 -5.04 -7.11 1.62
C ASP A 154 -6.30 -6.62 0.88
N VAL A 155 -6.63 -5.33 1.04
CA VAL A 155 -7.77 -4.70 0.34
C VAL A 155 -7.57 -4.71 -1.17
N ALA A 156 -6.35 -4.49 -1.66
CA ALA A 156 -6.04 -4.58 -3.08
C ALA A 156 -6.17 -6.01 -3.62
N GLU A 157 -5.65 -7.02 -2.92
CA GLU A 157 -5.80 -8.44 -3.30
C GLU A 157 -7.26 -8.91 -3.26
N HIS A 158 -8.01 -8.49 -2.25
CA HIS A 158 -9.43 -8.76 -2.13
C HIS A 158 -10.20 -8.12 -3.30
N GLY A 159 -9.88 -6.87 -3.64
CA GLY A 159 -10.46 -6.17 -4.79
C GLY A 159 -10.16 -6.84 -6.14
N ILE A 160 -8.95 -7.36 -6.32
CA ILE A 160 -8.58 -8.15 -7.51
C ILE A 160 -9.40 -9.44 -7.56
N SER A 161 -9.46 -10.17 -6.45
CA SER A 161 -10.18 -11.45 -6.35
C SER A 161 -11.69 -11.28 -6.57
N LEU A 162 -12.28 -10.22 -6.00
CA LEU A 162 -13.68 -9.86 -6.26
C LEU A 162 -13.91 -9.51 -7.73
N GLY A 163 -13.02 -8.74 -8.37
CA GLY A 163 -13.13 -8.43 -9.80
C GLY A 163 -12.95 -9.64 -10.74
N GLU A 164 -12.26 -10.68 -10.28
CA GLU A 164 -12.14 -11.95 -11.00
C GLU A 164 -13.41 -12.81 -10.87
N GLN A 165 -14.02 -12.85 -9.69
CA GLN A 165 -15.17 -13.72 -9.37
C GLN A 165 -16.53 -13.08 -9.63
N LEU A 166 -16.63 -11.76 -9.45
CA LEU A 166 -17.84 -10.96 -9.61
C LEU A 166 -17.57 -9.93 -10.70
N ARG A 167 -18.51 -9.78 -11.64
CA ARG A 167 -18.44 -8.68 -12.62
C ARG A 167 -18.38 -7.34 -11.86
N THR A 168 -17.64 -6.40 -12.42
CA THR A 168 -17.35 -5.07 -11.84
C THR A 168 -18.61 -4.26 -11.42
N ASP A 169 -19.78 -4.61 -11.94
CA ASP A 169 -21.07 -3.95 -11.66
C ASP A 169 -21.88 -4.57 -10.50
N ALA A 170 -21.38 -5.65 -9.88
CA ALA A 170 -22.03 -6.24 -8.72
C ALA A 170 -22.02 -5.25 -7.54
N ARG A 171 -23.14 -5.14 -6.81
CA ARG A 171 -23.21 -4.32 -5.59
C ARG A 171 -22.44 -4.98 -4.44
N THR A 172 -21.12 -4.83 -4.42
CA THR A 172 -20.21 -5.42 -3.41
C THR A 172 -19.79 -4.43 -2.31
N ARG A 173 -20.31 -3.18 -2.35
CA ARG A 173 -19.85 -2.10 -1.45
C ARG A 173 -19.85 -2.46 0.03
N SER A 174 -20.92 -3.09 0.51
CA SER A 174 -21.03 -3.47 1.93
C SER A 174 -19.99 -4.51 2.32
N VAL A 175 -19.71 -5.48 1.44
CA VAL A 175 -18.72 -6.53 1.67
C VAL A 175 -17.31 -5.95 1.65
N GLU A 176 -17.01 -5.09 0.67
CA GLU A 176 -15.70 -4.42 0.55
C GLU A 176 -15.40 -3.52 1.76
N LEU A 177 -16.39 -2.73 2.21
CA LEU A 177 -16.24 -1.87 3.38
C LEU A 177 -16.10 -2.68 4.66
N LEU A 178 -16.89 -3.74 4.83
CA LEU A 178 -16.80 -4.62 6.00
C LEU A 178 -15.45 -5.32 6.06
N HIS A 179 -14.97 -5.84 4.93
CA HIS A 179 -13.66 -6.49 4.84
C HIS A 179 -12.53 -5.50 5.17
N THR A 180 -12.51 -4.34 4.49
CA THR A 180 -11.54 -3.26 4.76
C THR A 180 -11.56 -2.85 6.24
N GLY A 181 -12.75 -2.66 6.81
CA GLY A 181 -12.93 -2.28 8.20
C GLY A 181 -12.41 -3.34 9.16
N THR A 182 -12.68 -4.62 8.87
CA THR A 182 -12.22 -5.75 9.67
C THR A 182 -10.71 -5.90 9.60
N THR A 183 -10.11 -5.83 8.40
CA THR A 183 -8.65 -5.86 8.21
C THR A 183 -7.98 -4.71 8.95
N SER A 184 -8.53 -3.49 8.85
CA SER A 184 -8.00 -2.31 9.54
C SER A 184 -8.12 -2.44 11.06
N ALA A 185 -9.24 -2.97 11.57
CA ALA A 185 -9.44 -3.22 13.00
C ALA A 185 -8.46 -4.27 13.53
N TYR A 186 -8.24 -5.36 12.78
CA TYR A 186 -7.25 -6.39 13.13
C TYR A 186 -5.83 -5.80 13.15
N GLY A 187 -5.50 -4.97 12.17
CA GLY A 187 -4.25 -4.20 12.15
C GLY A 187 -4.09 -3.33 13.39
N ALA A 188 -5.12 -2.57 13.77
CA ALA A 188 -5.09 -1.71 14.96
C ALA A 188 -4.90 -2.52 16.26
N VAL A 189 -5.63 -3.63 16.43
CA VAL A 189 -5.45 -4.55 17.57
C VAL A 189 -4.02 -5.09 17.60
N THR A 190 -3.47 -5.48 16.44
CA THR A 190 -2.09 -5.96 16.33
C THR A 190 -1.08 -4.89 16.76
N VAL A 191 -1.28 -3.62 16.36
CA VAL A 191 -0.43 -2.51 16.82
C VAL A 191 -0.50 -2.34 18.34
N VAL A 192 -1.70 -2.37 18.93
CA VAL A 192 -1.86 -2.25 20.39
C VAL A 192 -1.15 -3.39 21.13
N VAL A 193 -1.35 -4.64 20.68
CA VAL A 193 -0.69 -5.80 21.28
C VAL A 193 0.83 -5.69 21.14
N ALA A 194 1.33 -5.31 19.97
CA ALA A 194 2.76 -5.13 19.75
C ALA A 194 3.37 -4.02 20.62
N LEU A 195 2.64 -2.93 20.88
CA LEU A 195 3.07 -1.87 21.80
C LEU A 195 3.10 -2.33 23.25
N VAL A 196 2.09 -3.07 23.70
CA VAL A 196 2.07 -3.65 25.05
C VAL A 196 3.28 -4.57 25.23
N VAL A 197 3.58 -5.41 24.24
CA VAL A 197 4.77 -6.28 24.26
C VAL A 197 6.07 -5.47 24.21
N TYR A 198 6.12 -4.38 23.45
CA TYR A 198 7.30 -3.50 23.41
C TYR A 198 7.57 -2.83 24.76
N GLU A 199 6.53 -2.37 25.45
CA GLU A 199 6.65 -1.66 26.74
C GLU A 199 6.87 -2.60 27.93
N HIS A 200 6.26 -3.79 27.92
CA HIS A 200 6.24 -4.70 29.08
C HIS A 200 7.01 -6.01 28.84
N GLY A 201 7.50 -6.24 27.63
CA GLY A 201 8.25 -7.43 27.27
C GLY A 201 9.67 -7.43 27.84
N ALA A 202 10.31 -8.60 27.80
CA ALA A 202 11.69 -8.74 28.24
C ALA A 202 12.63 -7.93 27.32
N THR A 203 13.17 -6.82 27.83
CA THR A 203 14.22 -6.05 27.16
C THR A 203 15.56 -6.78 27.25
N GLY A 204 16.40 -6.68 26.21
CA GLY A 204 17.75 -7.27 26.20
C GLY A 204 17.86 -8.62 25.48
N LEU A 205 16.84 -9.04 24.74
CA LEU A 205 16.96 -10.20 23.85
C LEU A 205 17.96 -9.90 22.72
N PRO A 206 18.94 -10.78 22.45
CA PRO A 206 19.85 -10.59 21.35
C PRO A 206 19.08 -10.62 20.03
N LEU A 207 19.48 -9.80 19.06
CA LEU A 207 18.84 -9.73 17.73
C LEU A 207 18.75 -11.11 17.07
N SER A 208 19.76 -11.96 17.29
CA SER A 208 19.77 -13.34 16.80
C SER A 208 18.61 -14.17 17.35
N ALA A 209 18.20 -13.99 18.61
CA ALA A 209 17.06 -14.70 19.18
C ALA A 209 15.75 -14.26 18.51
N LEU A 210 15.57 -12.96 18.24
CA LEU A 210 14.41 -12.44 17.50
C LEU A 210 14.37 -12.97 16.06
N VAL A 211 15.52 -12.97 15.36
CA VAL A 211 15.63 -13.52 14.00
C VAL A 211 15.31 -15.01 13.98
N LEU A 212 15.82 -15.79 14.95
CA LEU A 212 15.51 -17.21 15.08
C LEU A 212 14.04 -17.45 15.39
N LEU A 213 13.43 -16.63 16.26
CA LEU A 213 12.02 -16.72 16.59
C LEU A 213 11.14 -16.43 15.36
N LEU A 214 11.49 -15.39 14.59
CA LEU A 214 10.82 -15.06 13.34
C LEU A 214 10.98 -16.17 12.31
N ALA A 215 12.19 -16.68 12.13
CA ALA A 215 12.47 -17.80 11.21
C ALA A 215 11.68 -19.06 11.61
N ALA A 216 11.60 -19.37 12.92
CA ALA A 216 10.80 -20.46 13.44
C ALA A 216 9.30 -20.25 13.16
N ALA A 217 8.77 -19.04 13.43
CA ALA A 217 7.38 -18.71 13.15
C ALA A 217 7.04 -18.83 11.66
N VAL A 218 7.89 -18.31 10.76
CA VAL A 218 7.73 -18.42 9.32
C VAL A 218 7.83 -19.88 8.86
N THR A 219 8.75 -20.66 9.42
CA THR A 219 8.90 -22.09 9.10
C THR A 219 7.67 -22.87 9.55
N LEU A 220 7.16 -22.63 10.76
CA LEU A 220 5.92 -23.23 11.26
C LEU A 220 4.73 -22.87 10.38
N LEU A 221 4.61 -21.60 9.97
CA LEU A 221 3.56 -21.15 9.06
C LEU A 221 3.67 -21.87 7.71
N ALA A 222 4.88 -21.94 7.14
CA ALA A 222 5.12 -22.63 5.87
C ALA A 222 4.84 -24.14 5.95
N LEU A 223 5.08 -24.77 7.10
CA LEU A 223 4.73 -26.17 7.34
C LEU A 223 3.24 -26.38 7.55
N LEU A 224 2.55 -25.43 8.19
CA LEU A 224 1.11 -25.50 8.43
C LEU A 224 0.29 -25.33 7.14
N TYR A 225 0.77 -24.50 6.22
CA TYR A 225 0.10 -24.18 4.95
C TYR A 225 0.62 -24.99 3.74
N ARG A 226 1.37 -26.06 3.99
CA ARG A 226 1.71 -27.10 3.00
C ARG A 226 0.69 -28.22 3.04
#